data_AF-A0ABD7PPG6-F1
#
_entry.id   AF-A0ABD7PPG6-F1
#
_cell.length_a   1.000
_cell.length_b   1.000
_cell.length_c   1.000
_cell.angle_alpha   90.00
_cell.angle_beta   90.00
_cell.angle_gamma   90.00
#
_symmetry.space_group_name_H-M   'P 1'
#
loop_
_entity.id
_entity.type
_entity.pdbx_description
1 polymer ?
#
loop_
_entity_poly.entity_id
_entity_poly.type
_entity_poly.pdbx_seq_one_letter_code
_entity_poly.pdbx_strand_id
1 'polypeptide(L)' 'MTSNIFFGAAAVTFFVVLWLILPAIASRRDVMKMTPAEHGWYAKRIFPLMLLFGAFATAGSLAGQWGWP' A
#
# COMPACT_ATOMS: atom_id res chain seq x y z
N MET A 1 16.29 -15.07 -3.64
CA MET A 1 15.93 -14.76 -2.23
C MET A 1 15.47 -13.32 -2.08
N THR A 2 16.18 -12.37 -2.66
CA THR A 2 15.93 -10.93 -2.62
C THR A 2 14.56 -10.56 -3.20
N SER A 3 14.14 -11.21 -4.29
CA SER A 3 12.78 -11.04 -4.85
C SER A 3 11.69 -11.34 -3.80
N ASN A 4 11.83 -12.44 -3.05
CA ASN A 4 10.88 -12.80 -1.99
C ASN A 4 10.88 -11.79 -0.83
N ILE A 5 12.02 -11.16 -0.53
CA ILE A 5 12.11 -10.08 0.48
C ILE A 5 11.31 -8.86 0.02
N PHE A 6 11.46 -8.44 -1.24
CA PHE A 6 10.71 -7.32 -1.79
C PHE A 6 9.21 -7.61 -1.87
N PHE A 7 8.81 -8.82 -2.29
CA PHE A 7 7.41 -9.22 -2.25
C PHE A 7 6.87 -9.32 -0.82
N GLY A 8 7.67 -9.74 0.14
CA GLY A 8 7.33 -9.71 1.56
C GLY A 8 7.09 -8.29 2.06
N ALA A 9 7.98 -7.34 1.72
CA ALA A 9 7.83 -5.93 2.07
C ALA A 9 6.60 -5.30 1.40
N ALA A 10 6.33 -5.65 0.14
CA ALA A 10 5.11 -5.25 -0.57
C ALA A 10 3.87 -5.80 0.16
N ALA A 11 3.84 -7.08 0.52
CA ALA A 11 2.73 -7.69 1.24
C ALA A 11 2.47 -6.99 2.58
N VAL A 12 3.50 -6.72 3.38
CA VAL A 12 3.37 -5.99 4.65
C VAL A 12 2.79 -4.59 4.42
N THR A 13 3.30 -3.86 3.43
CA THR A 13 2.82 -2.51 3.09
C THR A 13 1.34 -2.54 2.68
N PHE A 14 0.94 -3.55 1.90
CA PHE A 14 -0.44 -3.75 1.49
C PHE A 14 -1.36 -4.06 2.68
N PHE A 15 -0.94 -4.92 3.61
CA PHE A 15 -1.70 -5.20 4.83
C PHE A 15 -1.89 -3.95 5.71
N VAL A 16 -0.86 -3.11 5.83
CA VAL A 16 -0.96 -1.84 6.55
C VAL A 16 -1.99 -0.92 5.89
N VAL A 17 -2.00 -0.83 4.55
CA VAL A 17 -3.02 -0.05 3.82
C VAL A 17 -4.42 -0.60 4.07
N LEU A 18 -4.62 -1.92 3.97
CA LEU A 18 -5.91 -2.55 4.24
C LEU A 18 -6.38 -2.27 5.67
N TRP A 19 -5.48 -2.36 6.65
CA TRP A 19 -5.77 -2.05 8.05
C TRP A 19 -6.23 -0.60 8.23
N LEU A 20 -5.59 0.35 7.55
CA LEU A 20 -5.96 1.76 7.60
C LEU A 20 -7.32 2.04 6.95
N ILE A 21 -7.68 1.32 5.89
CA ILE A 21 -8.96 1.49 5.17
C ILE A 21 -10.11 0.72 5.85
N LEU A 22 -9.80 -0.31 6.65
CA LEU A 22 -10.78 -1.17 7.30
C LEU A 22 -11.89 -0.40 8.05
N PRO A 23 -11.60 0.66 8.85
CA PRO A 23 -12.64 1.43 9.53
C PRO A 23 -13.56 2.19 8.56
N ALA A 24 -13.03 2.67 7.43
CA ALA A 24 -13.82 3.34 6.41
C ALA A 24 -14.80 2.38 5.73
N ILE A 25 -14.36 1.16 5.41
CA ILE A 25 -15.20 0.10 4.83
C ILE A 25 -16.23 -0.39 5.85
N ALA A 26 -15.80 -0.70 7.07
CA ALA A 26 -16.65 -1.23 8.13
C ALA A 26 -17.76 -0.25 8.55
N SER A 27 -17.47 1.05 8.54
CA SER A 27 -18.45 2.08 8.88
C SER A 27 -19.52 2.30 7.79
N ARG A 28 -19.44 1.65 6.62
CA ARG A 28 -20.25 1.95 5.42
C ARG A 28 -20.40 3.46 5.17
N ARG A 29 -19.36 4.25 5.50
CA ARG A 29 -19.38 5.68 5.21
C ARG A 29 -19.28 5.81 3.71
N ASP A 30 -20.35 6.32 3.11
CA ASP A 30 -20.38 6.68 1.72
C ASP A 30 -19.18 7.59 1.46
N VAL A 31 -18.24 7.16 0.62
CA VAL A 31 -16.97 7.87 0.41
C VAL A 31 -17.24 9.28 -0.13
N MET A 32 -18.37 9.45 -0.84
CA MET A 32 -18.90 10.73 -1.32
C MET A 32 -19.33 11.68 -0.19
N LYS A 33 -19.57 11.18 1.02
CA LYS A 33 -19.99 11.96 2.20
C LYS A 33 -18.85 12.22 3.18
N MET A 34 -17.63 11.76 2.90
CA MET A 34 -16.47 12.07 3.73
C MET A 34 -16.16 13.56 3.69
N THR A 35 -15.86 14.12 4.85
CA THR A 35 -15.37 15.49 4.93
C THR A 35 -14.02 15.62 4.21
N PRO A 36 -13.68 16.81 3.67
CA PRO A 36 -12.37 17.03 3.05
C PRO A 36 -11.19 16.72 3.99
N ALA A 37 -11.39 16.88 5.30
CA ALA A 37 -10.39 16.54 6.31
C ALA A 37 -10.15 15.03 6.43
N GLU A 38 -11.21 14.21 6.39
CA GLU A 38 -11.10 12.75 6.36
C GLU A 38 -10.44 12.28 5.07
N HIS A 39 -10.88 12.81 3.92
CA HIS A 39 -10.24 12.53 2.63
C HIS A 39 -8.75 12.85 2.64
N GLY A 40 -8.37 14.03 3.16
CA GLY A 40 -6.98 14.44 3.31
C GLY A 40 -6.18 13.55 4.25
N TRP A 41 -6.80 13.05 5.33
CA TRP A 41 -6.16 12.12 6.28
C TRP A 41 -5.80 10.79 5.62
N TYR A 42 -6.73 10.24 4.82
CA TYR A 42 -6.55 9.00 4.07
C TYR A 42 -5.56 9.18 2.92
N ALA A 43 -5.71 10.23 2.12
CA ALA A 43 -4.82 10.51 1.00
C ALA A 43 -3.36 10.67 1.44
N LYS A 44 -3.09 11.40 2.53
CA LYS A 44 -1.74 11.59 3.06
C LYS A 44 -1.07 10.31 3.58
N ARG A 45 -1.84 9.27 3.89
CA ARG A 45 -1.32 8.00 4.45
C ARG A 45 -1.32 6.88 3.44
N ILE A 46 -2.44 6.67 2.74
CA ILE A 46 -2.61 5.59 1.78
C ILE A 46 -1.78 5.85 0.53
N PHE A 47 -1.78 7.08 -0.01
CA PHE A 47 -1.11 7.34 -1.27
C PHE A 47 0.42 7.07 -1.21
N PRO A 48 1.17 7.55 -0.20
CA PRO A 48 2.58 7.20 -0.06
C PRO A 48 2.82 5.70 0.15
N LEU A 49 1.96 5.02 0.91
CA LEU A 49 2.08 3.58 1.14
C LEU A 49 1.81 2.77 -0.13
N MET A 50 0.86 3.18 -0.95
CA MET A 50 0.58 2.54 -2.25
C MET A 50 1.74 2.76 -3.24
N LEU A 51 2.36 3.94 -3.22
CA LEU A 51 3.59 4.20 -3.98
C LEU A 51 4.73 3.28 -3.52
N LEU A 52 4.91 3.13 -2.21
CA LEU A 52 5.93 2.26 -1.64
C LEU A 52 5.68 0.78 -1.96
N PHE A 53 4.42 0.35 -1.88
CA PHE A 53 3.99 -0.98 -2.31
C PHE A 53 4.36 -1.23 -3.77
N GLY A 54 4.03 -0.29 -4.67
CA GLY A 54 4.36 -0.37 -6.08
C GLY A 54 5.87 -0.49 -6.30
N ALA A 55 6.66 0.36 -5.62
CA ALA A 55 8.12 0.32 -5.70
C ALA A 55 8.69 -1.05 -5.27
N PHE A 56 8.21 -1.63 -4.17
CA PHE A 56 8.64 -2.96 -3.74
C PHE A 56 8.20 -4.07 -4.68
N ALA A 57 6.97 -4.03 -5.18
CA ALA A 57 6.48 -5.02 -6.14
C ALA A 57 7.29 -4.96 -7.46
N THR A 58 7.58 -3.76 -7.96
CA THR A 58 8.42 -3.55 -9.13
C THR A 58 9.86 -4.03 -8.88
N ALA A 59 10.46 -3.68 -7.75
CA ALA A 59 11.80 -4.14 -7.38
C ALA A 59 11.86 -5.68 -7.27
N GLY A 60 10.85 -6.31 -6.66
CA GLY A 60 10.74 -7.76 -6.57
C GLY A 60 10.62 -8.42 -7.95
N SER A 61 9.84 -7.83 -8.85
CA SER A 61 9.68 -8.32 -10.23
C SER A 61 10.93 -8.15 -11.09
N LEU A 62 11.73 -7.10 -10.85
CA LEU A 62 12.95 -6.81 -11.59
C LEU A 62 14.21 -7.42 -10.95
N ALA A 63 14.12 -7.96 -9.74
CA ALA A 63 15.26 -8.50 -9.01
C ALA A 63 16.06 -9.54 -9.83
N GLY A 64 15.38 -10.43 -10.56
CA GLY A 64 16.03 -11.42 -11.43
C GLY A 64 16.71 -10.80 -12.66
N GLN A 65 16.20 -9.67 -13.17
CA GLN A 65 16.80 -8.96 -14.31
C GLN A 65 18.04 -8.16 -13.91
N TRP A 66 18.11 -7.73 -12.65
CA TRP A 66 19.25 -6.97 -12.11
C TRP A 66 20.34 -7.87 -11.52
N GLY A 67 20.22 -9.19 -11.68
CA GLY A 67 21.18 -10.16 -11.14
C GLY A 67 21.16 -10.25 -9.61
N TRP A 68 20.10 -9.77 -8.96
CA TRP A 68 19.95 -9.87 -7.52
C TRP A 68 19.54 -11.31 -7.14
N PRO A 69 20.17 -11.91 -6.11
CA PRO A 69 20.01 -13.32 -5.77
C PRO A 69 18.61 -13.70 -5.28
#